data_AF-A0A6V7V7L2-F1
#
_entry.id   AF-A0A6V7V7L2-F1
#
_cell.length_a   1.000
_cell.length_b   1.000
_cell.length_c   1.000
_cell.angle_alpha   90.00
_cell.angle_beta   90.00
_cell.angle_gamma   90.00
#
_symmetry.space_group_name_H-M   'P 1'
#
loop_
_entity.id
_entity.type
_entity.pdbx_description
1 polymer ?
#
loop_
_entity_poly.entity_id
_entity_poly.type
_entity_poly.pdbx_seq_one_letter_code
_entity_poly.pdbx_strand_id
1 'polypeptide(L)'
;MIFDVSGATKKYKNLYRIVSAAISIPVSNAFIERIFSMASIQWTKERNLLEVKTVRALLLVSANFDMSCIEMHKMLSGNKKLLERIHLGEKYRKFEDE
;
A
#
# COMPACT_ATOMS: atom_id res chain seq x y z
N MET A 1 -5.80 5.30 6.16
CA MET A 1 -6.39 6.46 6.87
C MET A 1 -5.37 7.59 6.79
N ILE A 2 -5.49 8.46 5.78
CA ILE A 2 -4.62 9.63 5.63
C ILE A 2 -5.38 10.77 6.28
N PHE A 3 -4.91 11.21 7.46
CA PHE A 3 -5.49 12.35 8.15
C PHE A 3 -5.02 13.62 7.43
N ASP A 4 -5.89 14.24 6.63
CA ASP A 4 -5.66 15.60 6.16
C ASP A 4 -5.94 16.56 7.33
N VAL A 5 -4.85 17.07 7.92
CA VAL A 5 -4.91 18.02 9.04
C VAL A 5 -4.02 19.22 8.75
N SER A 6 -4.04 19.68 7.50
CA SER A 6 -3.24 20.79 6.99
C SER A 6 -3.32 22.08 7.85
N GLY A 7 -4.40 22.26 8.63
CA GLY A 7 -4.57 23.39 9.55
C GLY A 7 -3.95 23.24 10.96
N ALA A 8 -3.68 22.03 11.47
CA ALA A 8 -3.23 21.83 12.86
C ALA A 8 -1.70 21.66 13.01
N THR A 9 -0.99 21.43 11.90
CA THR A 9 0.43 21.02 11.85
C THR A 9 1.40 22.10 12.34
N LYS A 10 1.09 23.39 12.21
CA LYS A 10 2.00 24.48 12.63
C LYS A 10 2.01 24.75 14.13
N LYS A 11 0.88 24.61 14.83
CA LYS A 11 0.76 25.00 16.25
C LYS A 11 1.22 23.91 17.22
N TYR A 12 1.07 22.64 16.86
CA TYR A 12 1.37 21.49 17.75
C TYR A 12 2.16 20.38 17.06
N LYS A 13 3.27 20.75 16.40
CA LYS A 13 4.09 19.84 15.59
C LYS A 13 4.56 18.58 16.36
N ASN A 14 4.98 18.74 17.62
CA ASN A 14 5.48 17.63 18.44
C ASN A 14 4.36 16.70 18.90
N LEU A 15 3.23 17.26 19.34
CA LEU A 15 2.06 16.48 19.73
C LEU A 15 1.50 15.70 18.55
N TYR A 16 1.42 16.33 17.37
CA TYR A 16 1.02 15.66 16.13
C TYR A 16 1.90 14.45 15.83
N ARG A 17 3.23 14.57 15.96
CA ARG A 17 4.16 13.45 15.72
C ARG A 17 3.94 12.28 16.67
N ILE A 18 3.63 12.56 17.94
CA ILE A 18 3.35 11.52 18.95
C ILE A 18 2.02 10.83 18.64
N VAL A 19 0.98 11.62 18.39
CA VAL A 19 -0.36 11.11 18.09
C VAL A 19 -0.37 10.32 16.79
N SER A 20 0.29 10.81 15.73
CA SER A 20 0.38 10.10 14.44
C SER A 20 1.11 8.77 14.57
N ALA A 21 2.19 8.72 15.36
CA ALA A 21 2.88 7.47 15.68
C ALA A 21 1.96 6.51 16.46
N ALA A 22 1.29 6.99 17.51
CA ALA A 22 0.41 6.16 18.34
C ALA A 22 -0.75 5.54 17.54
N ILE A 23 -1.39 6.31 16.66
CA ILE A 23 -2.52 5.83 15.85
C ILE A 23 -2.09 5.02 14.61
N SER A 24 -0.81 5.09 14.21
CA SER A 24 -0.28 4.29 13.11
C SER A 24 -0.11 2.81 13.48
N ILE A 25 -0.07 2.51 14.78
CA ILE A 25 0.04 1.15 15.29
C ILE A 25 -1.37 0.53 15.30
N PRO A 26 -1.61 -0.55 14.54
CA PRO A 26 -2.89 -1.24 14.58
C PRO A 26 -3.11 -1.85 15.97
N VAL A 27 -4.30 -1.66 16.53
CA VAL A 27 -4.68 -2.17 17.87
C VAL A 27 -4.92 -3.69 17.85
N SER A 28 -5.10 -4.29 16.67
CA SER A 28 -5.43 -5.71 16.50
C SER A 28 -4.58 -6.38 15.44
N ASN A 29 -4.30 -7.67 15.66
CA ASN A 29 -3.60 -8.54 14.72
C ASN A 29 -4.47 -8.94 13.52
N ALA A 30 -5.77 -8.63 13.50
CA ALA A 30 -6.68 -9.00 12.43
C ALA A 30 -6.20 -8.55 11.03
N PHE A 31 -5.54 -7.39 10.93
CA PHE A 31 -4.95 -6.93 9.68
C PHE A 31 -3.82 -7.86 9.19
N ILE A 32 -2.93 -8.25 10.09
CA ILE A 32 -1.81 -9.15 9.80
C ILE A 32 -2.32 -10.55 9.46
N GLU A 33 -3.31 -11.06 10.20
CA GLU A 33 -3.95 -12.35 9.93
C GLU A 33 -4.60 -12.39 8.54
N ARG A 34 -5.24 -11.29 8.12
CA ARG A 34 -5.77 -11.16 6.76
C ARG A 34 -4.66 -11.27 5.71
N ILE A 35 -3.53 -10.60 5.91
CA ILE A 35 -2.38 -10.70 5.01
C ILE A 35 -1.84 -12.14 4.97
N PHE A 36 -1.74 -12.82 6.11
CA PHE A 36 -1.29 -14.22 6.15
C PHE A 36 -2.27 -15.18 5.46
N SER A 37 -3.57 -14.96 5.60
CA SER A 37 -4.59 -15.72 4.88
C SER A 37 -4.44 -15.55 3.37
N MET A 38 -4.29 -14.30 2.90
CA MET A 38 -4.03 -14.00 1.48
C MET A 38 -2.73 -14.63 0.98
N ALA A 39 -1.67 -14.60 1.79
CA ALA A 39 -0.38 -15.20 1.46
C ALA A 39 -0.49 -16.71 1.31
N SER A 40 -1.20 -17.35 2.25
CA SER A 40 -1.40 -18.79 2.27
C SER A 40 -2.14 -19.27 1.03
N ILE A 41 -3.18 -18.55 0.58
CA ILE A 41 -3.94 -18.85 -0.65
C ILE A 41 -3.05 -18.85 -1.90
N GLN A 42 -2.03 -17.97 -1.96
CA GLN A 42 -1.15 -17.83 -3.12
C GLN A 42 0.09 -18.74 -3.06
N TRP A 43 0.46 -19.17 -1.85
CA TRP A 43 1.62 -20.01 -1.60
C TRP A 43 1.29 -21.51 -1.62
N THR A 44 0.04 -21.91 -1.29
CA THR A 44 -0.33 -23.33 -1.24
C THR A 44 -0.30 -24.00 -2.61
N LYS A 45 0.04 -25.30 -2.61
CA LYS A 45 0.22 -26.14 -3.80
C LYS A 45 -1.00 -26.19 -4.72
N GLU A 46 -2.20 -25.92 -4.21
CA GLU A 46 -3.44 -25.92 -4.98
C GLU A 46 -3.50 -24.81 -6.06
N ARG A 47 -2.66 -23.76 -5.96
CA ARG A 47 -2.72 -22.58 -6.84
C ARG A 47 -1.40 -22.11 -7.48
N ASN A 48 -0.34 -22.92 -7.48
CA ASN A 48 0.92 -22.77 -8.28
C ASN A 48 2.24 -22.55 -7.52
N LEU A 49 2.31 -22.64 -6.18
CA LEU A 49 3.57 -22.52 -5.42
C LEU A 49 4.45 -21.35 -5.93
N LEU A 50 3.87 -20.15 -6.01
CA LEU A 50 4.53 -18.98 -6.58
C LEU A 50 5.81 -18.63 -5.80
N GLU A 51 6.84 -18.13 -6.49
CA GLU A 51 8.06 -17.65 -5.83
C GLU A 51 7.71 -16.57 -4.78
N VAL A 52 8.43 -16.56 -3.65
CA VAL A 52 8.19 -15.61 -2.53
C VAL A 52 8.17 -14.16 -3.01
N LYS A 53 9.03 -13.81 -3.97
CA LYS A 53 9.10 -12.47 -4.56
C LYS A 53 7.78 -12.08 -5.25
N THR A 54 7.20 -13.01 -5.99
CA THR A 54 5.93 -12.84 -6.70
C THR A 54 4.77 -12.73 -5.73
N VAL A 55 4.72 -13.60 -4.71
CA VAL A 55 3.70 -13.53 -3.66
C VAL A 55 3.77 -12.20 -2.92
N ARG A 56 4.97 -11.72 -2.58
CA ARG A 56 5.16 -10.41 -1.94
C ARG A 56 4.65 -9.27 -2.82
N ALA A 57 4.97 -9.27 -4.10
CA ALA A 57 4.49 -8.24 -5.03
C ALA A 57 2.97 -8.25 -5.15
N LEU A 58 2.37 -9.44 -5.25
CA LEU A 58 0.92 -9.62 -5.32
C LEU A 58 0.22 -9.13 -4.06
N LEU A 59 0.72 -9.50 -2.88
CA LEU A 59 0.18 -9.05 -1.60
C LEU A 59 0.25 -7.53 -1.45
N LEU A 60 1.36 -6.89 -1.88
CA LEU A 60 1.47 -5.43 -1.86
C LEU A 60 0.40 -4.78 -2.73
N VAL A 61 0.12 -5.34 -3.91
CA VAL A 61 -0.93 -4.81 -4.77
C VAL A 61 -2.32 -5.05 -4.14
N SER A 62 -2.63 -6.28 -3.77
CA SER A 62 -3.95 -6.63 -3.24
C SER A 62 -4.28 -6.04 -1.87
N ALA A 63 -3.27 -5.71 -1.05
CA ALA A 63 -3.48 -5.10 0.27
C ALA A 63 -3.60 -3.57 0.23
N ASN A 64 -3.00 -2.91 -0.75
CA ASN A 64 -2.97 -1.45 -0.83
C ASN A 64 -3.95 -0.87 -1.85
N PHE A 65 -4.40 -1.67 -2.83
CA PHE A 65 -5.35 -1.24 -3.85
C PHE A 65 -6.69 -1.95 -3.67
N ASP A 66 -7.70 -1.18 -3.27
CA ASP A 66 -9.08 -1.65 -3.12
C ASP A 66 -9.91 -1.44 -4.40
N MET A 67 -9.28 -1.65 -5.56
CA MET A 67 -9.90 -1.50 -6.87
C MET A 67 -9.91 -2.81 -7.62
N SER A 68 -10.95 -3.04 -8.41
CA SER A 68 -11.02 -4.21 -9.28
C SER A 68 -9.92 -4.17 -10.36
N CYS A 69 -9.58 -5.33 -10.91
CA CYS A 69 -8.61 -5.41 -12.01
C CYS A 69 -9.02 -4.54 -13.21
N ILE A 70 -10.32 -4.36 -13.45
CA ILE A 70 -10.86 -3.55 -14.54
C ILE A 70 -10.60 -2.07 -14.27
N GLU A 71 -10.89 -1.60 -13.06
CA GLU A 71 -10.65 -0.22 -12.64
C GLU A 71 -9.15 0.09 -12.62
N MET A 72 -8.34 -0.83 -12.12
CA MET A 72 -6.89 -0.72 -12.14
C MET A 72 -6.36 -0.62 -13.57
N HIS A 73 -6.84 -1.48 -14.48
CA HIS A 73 -6.48 -1.43 -15.89
C HIS A 73 -6.88 -0.10 -16.54
N LYS A 74 -8.09 0.41 -16.25
CA LYS A 74 -8.57 1.70 -16.75
C LYS A 74 -7.74 2.87 -16.21
N MET A 75 -7.38 2.83 -14.92
CA MET A 75 -6.53 3.83 -14.28
C MET A 75 -5.13 3.84 -14.90
N LEU A 76 -4.51 2.68 -15.07
CA LEU A 76 -3.18 2.55 -15.68
C LEU A 76 -3.19 3.00 -17.14
N SER A 77 -4.18 2.54 -17.92
CA SER A 77 -4.33 2.93 -19.33
C SER A 77 -4.61 4.43 -19.51
N GLY A 78 -5.33 5.04 -18.57
CA GLY A 78 -5.66 6.47 -18.59
C GLY A 78 -4.51 7.40 -18.18
N ASN A 79 -3.46 6.88 -17.54
CA ASN A 79 -2.37 7.70 -17.02
C ASN A 79 -1.00 7.26 -17.56
N LYS A 80 -0.67 7.76 -18.76
CA LYS A 80 0.62 7.47 -19.42
C LYS A 80 1.84 7.86 -18.58
N LYS A 81 1.77 8.98 -17.84
CA LYS A 81 2.86 9.42 -16.95
C LYS A 81 3.12 8.40 -15.83
N LEU A 82 2.06 7.80 -15.29
CA LEU A 82 2.19 6.74 -14.28
C LEU A 82 2.87 5.49 -14.87
N LEU A 83 2.48 5.08 -16.08
CA LEU A 83 3.09 3.94 -16.76
C LEU A 83 4.58 4.17 -17.06
N GLU A 84 4.94 5.37 -17.52
CA GLU A 84 6.34 5.76 -17.73
C GLU A 84 7.14 5.69 -16.42
N ARG A 85 6.61 6.22 -15.32
CA ARG A 85 7.25 6.14 -14.00
C ARG A 85 7.40 4.70 -13.49
N ILE A 86 6.40 3.84 -13.73
CA ILE A 86 6.48 2.42 -13.39
C ILE A 86 7.60 1.75 -14.19
N HIS A 87 7.69 2.04 -15.49
CA HIS A 87 8.73 1.51 -16.36
C HIS A 87 10.14 1.97 -15.94
N LEU A 88 10.28 3.23 -15.53
CA LEU A 88 11.53 3.82 -15.02
C LEU A 88 11.92 3.32 -13.62
N GLY A 89 11.13 2.44 -13.00
CA GLY A 89 11.41 1.91 -11.66
C GLY A 89 11.15 2.91 -10.53
N GLU A 90 10.54 4.07 -10.81
CA GLU A 90 10.29 5.14 -9.84
C GLU A 90 9.07 4.87 -8.95
N LYS A 91 8.38 3.75 -9.15
CA LYS A 91 7.21 3.31 -8.36
C LYS A 91 7.43 3.25 -6.84
N TYR A 92 8.68 3.24 -6.37
CA TYR A 92 9.04 3.20 -4.94
C TYR A 92 9.82 4.42 -4.44
N ARG A 93 10.02 5.44 -5.29
CA ARG A 93 10.74 6.65 -4.88
C ARG A 93 9.81 7.47 -3.97
N LYS A 94 10.23 7.74 -2.72
CA LYS A 94 9.50 8.63 -1.82
C LYS A 94 9.56 10.04 -2.43
N PHE A 95 8.40 10.67 -2.59
CA PHE A 95 8.32 12.09 -2.89
C PHE A 95 8.48 12.83 -1.55
N GLU A 96 9.60 13.53 -1.40
CA GLU A 96 9.68 14.65 -0.47
C GLU A 96 8.99 15.82 -1.17
N ASP A 97 7.71 16.02 -0.88
CA ASP A 97 7.02 17.24 -1.27
C ASP A 97 7.59 18.37 -0.39
N GLU A 98 8.24 19.35 -1.03
CA GLU A 98 8.70 20.62 -0.42
C GLU A 98 7.54 21.45 0.13
#